data_AF-A0A0G1HQM2-F1
#
_entry.id   AF-A0A0G1HQM2-F1
#
_cell.length_a   1.000
_cell.length_b   1.000
_cell.length_c   1.000
_cell.angle_alpha   90.00
_cell.angle_beta   90.00
_cell.angle_gamma   90.00
#
_symmetry.space_group_name_H-M   'P 1'
#
loop_
_entity.id
_entity.type
_entity.pdbx_description
1 polymer ?
#
loop_
_entity_poly.entity_id
_entity_poly.type
_entity_poly.pdbx_seq_one_letter_code
_entity_poly.pdbx_strand_id
1 'polypeptide(L)' 'MNNEINPNAVYIGTEVRKLLRIGEAKLRKYVHDGTIKASLAGNKFLYIGKNLLQYLEDTKIID' A
#
# COMPACT_ATOMS: atom_id res chain seq x y z
N MET A 1 -16.95 -7.76 3.50
CA MET A 1 -15.61 -8.36 3.39
C MET A 1 -14.71 -7.65 4.37
N ASN A 2 -14.31 -8.32 5.46
CA ASN A 2 -13.28 -7.81 6.36
C ASN A 2 -11.96 -7.86 5.60
N ASN A 3 -11.55 -6.75 4.99
CA ASN A 3 -10.26 -6.63 4.34
C ASN A 3 -9.20 -6.36 5.40
N GLU A 4 -8.96 -7.33 6.26
CA GLU A 4 -7.88 -7.28 7.23
C GLU A 4 -6.55 -7.39 6.48
N ILE A 5 -5.69 -6.38 6.66
CA ILE A 5 -4.34 -6.39 6.09
C ILE A 5 -3.46 -7.20 7.03
N ASN A 6 -2.88 -8.28 6.53
CA ASN A 6 -1.92 -9.07 7.30
C ASN A 6 -0.56 -8.36 7.25
N PRO A 7 0.04 -7.99 8.39
CA PRO A 7 1.30 -7.23 8.44
C PRO A 7 2.47 -7.95 7.77
N ASN A 8 2.49 -9.29 7.77
CA ASN A 8 3.58 -10.09 7.23
C ASN A 8 3.33 -10.54 5.78
N ALA A 9 2.16 -10.24 5.21
CA ALA A 9 1.85 -10.59 3.83
C ALA A 9 2.46 -9.58 2.84
N VAL A 10 2.69 -10.07 1.62
CA VAL A 10 3.13 -9.26 0.48
C VAL A 10 1.96 -9.09 -0.48
N TYR A 11 1.73 -7.84 -0.85
CA TYR A 11 0.67 -7.43 -1.77
C TYR A 11 1.27 -6.90 -3.06
N ILE A 12 0.53 -7.02 -4.15
CA ILE A 12 0.86 -6.41 -5.45
C ILE A 12 0.01 -5.16 -5.66
N GLY A 13 0.42 -4.29 -6.60
CA GLY A 13 -0.24 -2.99 -6.81
C GLY A 13 -1.75 -3.07 -7.04
N THR A 14 -2.27 -4.10 -7.70
CA THR A 14 -3.72 -4.31 -7.89
C THR A 14 -4.45 -4.57 -6.57
N GLU A 15 -3.84 -5.34 -5.67
CA GLU A 15 -4.40 -5.65 -4.36
C GLU A 15 -4.35 -4.43 -3.44
N VAL A 16 -3.23 -3.71 -3.44
CA VAL A 16 -3.08 -2.45 -2.68
C VAL A 16 -4.13 -1.42 -3.11
N ARG A 17 -4.41 -1.28 -4.41
CA ARG A 17 -5.47 -0.38 -4.89
C ARG A 17 -6.85 -0.73 -4.36
N LYS A 18 -7.17 -2.02 -4.26
CA LYS A 18 -8.45 -2.48 -3.68
C LYS A 18 -8.48 -2.25 -2.16
N LEU A 19 -7.38 -2.55 -1.47
CA LEU A 19 -7.25 -2.37 -0.02
C LEU A 19 -7.38 -0.89 0.39
N LEU A 20 -6.63 -0.01 -0.27
CA LEU A 20 -6.61 1.43 0.04
C LEU A 20 -7.71 2.22 -0.67
N ARG A 21 -8.46 1.58 -1.58
CA ARG A 21 -9.49 2.22 -2.43
C ARG A 21 -8.95 3.44 -3.19
N ILE A 22 -7.74 3.33 -3.75
CA ILE A 22 -7.09 4.40 -4.51
C ILE A 22 -6.86 4.04 -5.98
N GLY A 23 -6.83 5.07 -6.82
CA GLY A 23 -6.47 4.93 -8.23
C GLY A 23 -4.99 4.63 -8.45
N GLU A 24 -4.66 4.13 -9.64
CA GLU A 24 -3.29 3.77 -10.04
C GLU A 24 -2.31 4.93 -9.99
N ALA A 25 -2.73 6.09 -10.51
CA ALA A 25 -1.92 7.30 -10.50
C ALA A 25 -1.59 7.75 -9.08
N LYS A 26 -2.55 7.61 -8.16
CA LYS A 26 -2.37 7.96 -6.74
C LYS A 26 -1.39 6.99 -6.06
N LEU A 27 -1.55 5.68 -6.31
CA LEU A 27 -0.60 4.67 -5.82
C LEU A 27 0.82 4.93 -6.33
N ARG A 28 0.99 5.21 -7.64
CA ARG A 28 2.30 5.57 -8.21
C ARG A 28 2.90 6.80 -7.54
N LYS A 29 2.11 7.85 -7.35
CA LYS A 29 2.54 9.06 -6.67
C LYS A 29 2.98 8.76 -5.23
N TYR A 30 2.22 7.97 -4.48
CA TYR A 30 2.58 7.58 -3.11
C TYR A 30 3.86 6.76 -3.02
N VAL A 31 4.15 5.91 -4.01
CA VAL A 31 5.42 5.20 -4.07
C VAL A 31 6.56 6.16 -4.43
N HIS A 32 6.34 7.06 -5.38
CA HIS A 32 7.34 8.04 -5.81
C HIS A 32 7.71 9.04 -4.72
N ASP A 33 6.70 9.54 -3.99
CA ASP A 33 6.85 10.51 -2.89
C ASP A 33 7.31 9.83 -1.58
N GLY A 34 7.51 8.50 -1.58
CA GLY A 34 7.97 7.73 -0.42
C GLY A 34 6.91 7.50 0.67
N THR A 35 5.67 7.94 0.47
CA THR A 35 4.53 7.73 1.38
C THR A 35 4.24 6.25 1.60
N ILE A 36 4.34 5.44 0.55
CA ILE A 36 4.17 3.98 0.63
C ILE A 36 5.46 3.32 0.19
N LYS A 37 6.05 2.53 1.08
CA LYS A 37 7.23 1.72 0.77
C LYS A 37 6.85 0.53 -0.11
N ALA A 38 7.44 0.48 -1.30
CA ALA A 38 7.36 -0.63 -2.22
C ALA A 38 8.76 -1.17 -2.54
N SER A 39 8.84 -2.42 -2.98
CA SER A 39 10.05 -3.04 -3.50
C SER A 39 9.78 -3.55 -4.91
N LEU A 40 10.72 -3.32 -5.82
CA LEU A 40 10.63 -3.85 -7.17
C LEU A 40 11.18 -5.27 -7.18
N ALA A 41 10.35 -6.24 -7.56
CA ALA A 41 10.76 -7.63 -7.78
C ALA A 41 10.45 -8.02 -9.23
N GLY A 42 11.49 -8.11 -10.05
CA GLY A 42 11.35 -8.25 -11.50
C GLY A 42 10.63 -7.03 -12.09
N ASN A 43 9.43 -7.23 -12.63
CA ASN A 43 8.62 -6.18 -13.26
C ASN A 43 7.37 -5.80 -12.45
N LYS A 44 7.33 -6.14 -11.15
CA LYS A 44 6.18 -5.87 -10.29
C LYS A 44 6.61 -5.18 -9.00
N PHE A 45 5.80 -4.22 -8.57
CA PHE A 45 5.93 -3.62 -7.25
C PHE A 45 5.27 -4.51 -6.20
N LEU A 46 6.03 -4.83 -5.15
CA LEU A 46 5.62 -5.57 -3.97
C LEU A 46 5.52 -4.64 -2.78
N TYR A 47 4.48 -4.83 -1.98
CA TYR A 47 4.13 -3.97 -0.86
C TYR A 47 3.96 -4.85 0.38
N ILE A 48 4.66 -4.52 1.48
CA ILE A 48 4.55 -5.29 2.73
C ILE A 48 3.37 -4.76 3.53
N GLY A 49 2.52 -5.66 4.01
CA GLY A 49 1.32 -5.31 4.79
C GLY A 49 1.59 -4.37 5.96
N LYS A 50 2.70 -4.57 6.70
CA LYS A 50 3.08 -3.69 7.82
C LYS A 50 3.26 -2.23 7.40
N ASN A 51 3.80 -1.98 6.21
CA ASN A 51 4.00 -0.63 5.70
C ASN A 51 2.67 -0.01 5.25
N LEU A 52 1.74 -0.83 4.73
CA LEU A 52 0.40 -0.38 4.36
C LEU A 52 -0.43 -0.04 5.61
N LEU A 53 -0.29 -0.83 6.66
CA LEU A 53 -0.91 -0.56 7.96
C LEU A 53 -0.37 0.73 8.58
N GLN A 54 0.95 0.91 8.60
CA GLN A 54 1.58 2.16 9.06
C GLN A 54 1.01 3.37 8.32
N TYR A 55 0.90 3.29 6.99
CA TYR A 55 0.29 4.37 6.19
C TYR A 55 -1.17 4.66 6.59
N LEU A 56 -1.97 3.61 6.83
CA LEU A 56 -3.36 3.78 7.24
C LEU A 56 -3.49 4.37 8.64
N GLU A 57 -2.59 4.02 9.56
CA GLU A 57 -2.50 4.62 10.88
C GLU A 57 -2.10 6.09 10.78
N ASP A 58 -1.03 6.40 10.05
CA ASP A 58 -0.57 7.78 9.85
C ASP A 58 -1.64 8.65 9.19
N THR A 59 -2.38 8.13 8.20
CA THR A 59 -3.45 8.89 7.52
C THR A 59 -4.66 9.12 8.43
N LYS A 60 -4.98 8.18 9.33
CA LYS A 60 -6.09 8.33 10.29
C LYS A 60 -5.80 9.36 11.39
N ILE A 61 -4.54 9.72 11.61
CA ILE A 61 -4.14 10.72 12.61
C ILE A 61 -4.37 12.16 12.07
N ILE A 62 -4.64 12.32 10.77
CA ILE A 62 -4.76 13.62 10.08
C ILE A 62 -6.23 14.03 9.82
N ASP A 63 -7.21 13.28 10.33
CA ASP A 63 -8.65 13.61 10.20
C ASP A 63 -9.26 13.96 11.57
#